data_AF-A0A2I0KG07-F1
#
_entry.id   AF-A0A2I0KG07-F1
#
_cell.length_a   1.000
_cell.length_b   1.000
_cell.length_c   1.000
_cell.angle_alpha   90.00
_cell.angle_beta   90.00
_cell.angle_gamma   90.00
#
_symmetry.space_group_name_H-M   'P 1'
#
loop_
_entity.id
_entity.type
_entity.pdbx_description
1 polymer ?
#
loop_
_entity_poly.entity_id
_entity_poly.type
_entity_poly.pdbx_seq_one_letter_code
_entity_poly.pdbx_strand_id
1 'polypeptide(L)'
;MAAGGGGRAADSAKAIMPRPATSSKPKGKKRRAKKSSMHLTPELVSLISAATSAAHSFLLHHDLQLLPAQTLTLESQLHSLSALLSSLQASASSPKIAPLSSPPALLPPPPQLHNCWFHRFLSTATDYDPRWGSFFRMSKPSFSLLLNLLYPALQSIAPSIHPLYALGAALYRLAHAVPYQAVARQFGFHSSADACRSFFAVLKALNDKLGNLLELYSDMDGVIVGFTRASLPNCCGVLGFGKFLVDGDALGRNGSLLVQALVDSEGRFLDLSAGWPGTLKPSSILRKTRLFSAIEESRELLNGPSFELSDGQSIPQYLLGDACYPLLPWLVTPYSNQLNKEESSSSREREFNSVHSRAMGSLRLAFSRLRAKWQLLSRPWKEECIEFFPFAIFAGCLLHNFLIKCGESFSDENPGSSLMELPVYEGEESENGKMIRDALAGHLARVLETLITDCRQLSRTFPVLILIEKPTQVVIHWQAKNNSTLRLTAAIPSASSIELAPFD
;
A
#
# COMPACT_ATOMS: atom_id res chain seq x y z
N MET A 1 -25.36 -3.45 58.17
CA MET A 1 -25.73 -3.97 59.51
C MET A 1 -26.43 -5.32 59.34
N ALA A 2 -26.44 -6.16 60.37
CA ALA A 2 -27.05 -7.51 60.41
C ALA A 2 -28.61 -7.42 60.38
N ALA A 3 -29.43 -8.48 60.36
CA ALA A 3 -29.30 -9.96 60.42
C ALA A 3 -30.58 -10.57 59.75
N GLY A 4 -30.87 -11.88 59.61
CA GLY A 4 -30.17 -13.12 59.97
C GLY A 4 -31.17 -14.27 60.27
N GLY A 5 -30.74 -15.54 60.13
CA GLY A 5 -31.49 -16.76 60.52
C GLY A 5 -32.34 -17.39 59.40
N GLY A 6 -32.48 -18.72 59.29
CA GLY A 6 -31.86 -19.83 60.03
C GLY A 6 -32.76 -21.08 60.00
N GLY A 7 -32.23 -22.27 59.65
CA GLY A 7 -33.06 -23.49 59.61
C GLY A 7 -32.35 -24.79 59.23
N ARG A 8 -32.25 -25.71 60.20
CA ARG A 8 -31.69 -27.07 60.16
C ARG A 8 -32.39 -27.92 61.25
N ALA A 9 -32.48 -29.24 61.19
CA ALA A 9 -32.33 -30.22 60.11
C ALA A 9 -32.86 -31.57 60.64
N ALA A 10 -33.39 -32.46 59.80
CA ALA A 10 -33.74 -33.82 60.24
C ALA A 10 -33.75 -34.87 59.11
N ASP A 11 -32.92 -35.91 59.27
CA ASP A 11 -32.99 -37.19 58.55
C ASP A 11 -34.09 -38.10 59.10
N SER A 12 -34.54 -39.08 58.30
CA SER A 12 -34.95 -40.37 58.83
C SER A 12 -34.56 -41.54 57.90
N ALA A 13 -33.77 -42.47 58.44
CA ALA A 13 -33.55 -43.81 57.88
C ALA A 13 -34.79 -44.71 58.18
N LYS A 14 -34.97 -45.95 57.71
CA LYS A 14 -34.02 -47.09 57.59
C LYS A 14 -34.78 -48.25 56.90
N ALA A 15 -34.12 -49.14 56.13
CA ALA A 15 -33.94 -50.60 56.42
C ALA A 15 -34.42 -51.48 55.24
N ILE A 16 -34.03 -52.76 54.99
CA ILE A 16 -32.89 -53.63 55.36
C ILE A 16 -32.77 -54.75 54.26
N MET A 17 -31.57 -55.33 54.09
CA MET A 17 -31.15 -56.41 53.15
C MET A 17 -31.72 -57.83 53.52
N PRO A 18 -31.64 -58.96 52.73
CA PRO A 18 -30.41 -59.46 52.06
C PRO A 18 -30.42 -60.45 50.84
N ARG A 19 -29.31 -60.42 50.07
CA ARG A 19 -28.46 -61.50 49.43
C ARG A 19 -29.09 -62.73 48.72
N PRO A 20 -28.47 -63.24 47.62
CA PRO A 20 -27.17 -63.97 47.71
C PRO A 20 -26.08 -63.50 46.71
N ALA A 21 -25.01 -64.28 46.56
CA ALA A 21 -23.69 -63.85 46.06
C ALA A 21 -23.15 -64.69 44.87
N THR A 22 -21.93 -64.33 44.46
CA THR A 22 -20.95 -65.04 43.60
C THR A 22 -21.10 -65.04 42.07
N SER A 23 -20.23 -64.28 41.39
CA SER A 23 -19.24 -64.83 40.43
C SER A 23 -18.18 -63.76 40.08
N SER A 24 -17.16 -64.11 39.28
CA SER A 24 -15.83 -63.49 39.31
C SER A 24 -15.49 -62.50 38.17
N LYS A 25 -14.70 -61.47 38.54
CA LYS A 25 -13.74 -60.64 37.76
C LYS A 25 -13.46 -61.07 36.29
N PRO A 26 -13.28 -60.08 35.37
CA PRO A 26 -11.91 -59.58 35.16
C PRO A 26 -11.75 -58.04 35.16
N LYS A 27 -10.53 -57.57 35.47
CA LYS A 27 -10.18 -56.14 35.53
C LYS A 27 -9.86 -55.57 34.13
N GLY A 28 -10.68 -54.65 33.62
CA GLY A 28 -10.30 -53.80 32.47
C GLY A 28 -9.28 -52.72 32.85
N LYS A 29 -8.09 -52.72 32.23
CA LYS A 29 -7.04 -51.72 32.48
C LYS A 29 -7.35 -50.40 31.76
N LYS A 30 -7.28 -49.26 32.48
CA LYS A 30 -7.23 -47.92 31.86
C LYS A 30 -6.02 -47.83 30.91
N ARG A 31 -6.24 -47.61 29.61
CA ARG A 31 -5.16 -47.30 28.65
C ARG A 31 -4.66 -45.86 28.92
N ARG A 32 -3.53 -45.73 29.62
CA ARG A 32 -2.72 -44.50 29.57
C ARG A 32 -2.24 -44.32 28.13
N ALA A 33 -2.42 -43.13 27.56
CA ALA A 33 -1.79 -42.78 26.29
C ALA A 33 -0.26 -42.79 26.47
N LYS A 34 0.44 -43.60 25.67
CA LYS A 34 1.90 -43.54 25.55
C LYS A 34 2.23 -42.27 24.77
N LYS A 35 2.89 -41.28 25.40
CA LYS A 35 3.69 -40.30 24.64
C LYS A 35 4.84 -41.08 24.01
N SER A 36 4.84 -41.24 22.69
CA SER A 36 6.00 -41.77 21.96
C SER A 36 7.05 -40.67 21.89
N SER A 37 8.16 -40.86 22.63
CA SER A 37 9.40 -40.14 22.36
C SER A 37 9.88 -40.54 20.96
N MET A 38 9.79 -39.64 19.98
CA MET A 38 10.47 -39.84 18.71
C MET A 38 11.95 -39.55 18.93
N HIS A 39 12.73 -40.60 19.18
CA HIS A 39 14.18 -40.53 19.05
C HIS A 39 14.50 -40.34 17.57
N LEU A 40 15.08 -39.19 17.20
CA LEU A 40 15.65 -39.04 15.85
C LEU A 40 16.81 -40.02 15.69
N THR A 41 16.82 -40.74 14.58
CA THR A 41 17.95 -41.60 14.22
C THR A 41 19.12 -40.72 13.73
N PRO A 42 20.39 -41.15 13.93
CA PRO A 42 21.55 -40.47 13.36
C PRO A 42 21.47 -40.30 11.84
N GLU A 43 20.83 -41.25 11.15
CA GLU A 43 20.54 -41.21 9.71
C GLU A 43 19.66 -40.01 9.34
N LEU A 44 18.61 -39.73 10.11
CA LEU A 44 17.72 -38.60 9.85
C LEU A 44 18.45 -37.26 10.05
N VAL A 45 19.31 -37.14 11.06
CA VAL A 45 20.15 -35.96 11.28
C VAL A 45 21.15 -35.77 10.12
N SER A 46 21.75 -36.87 9.64
CA SER A 46 22.65 -36.87 8.48
C SER A 46 21.93 -36.41 7.20
N LEU A 47 20.73 -36.95 6.93
CA LEU A 47 19.91 -36.57 5.77
C LEU A 47 19.49 -35.09 5.82
N ILE A 48 19.07 -34.58 6.98
CA ILE A 48 18.72 -33.16 7.14
C ILE A 48 19.95 -32.27 6.94
N SER A 49 21.12 -32.66 7.45
CA SER A 49 22.39 -31.94 7.25
C SER A 49 22.79 -31.92 5.76
N ALA A 50 22.72 -33.05 5.07
CA ALA A 50 23.02 -33.16 3.64
C ALA A 50 22.05 -32.33 2.79
N ALA A 51 20.74 -32.39 3.06
CA ALA A 51 19.73 -31.58 2.38
C ALA A 51 19.94 -30.07 2.62
N THR A 52 20.28 -29.67 3.85
CA THR A 52 20.59 -28.27 4.20
C THR A 52 21.83 -27.78 3.46
N SER A 53 22.89 -28.60 3.39
CA SER A 53 24.11 -28.30 2.63
C SER A 53 23.85 -28.17 1.14
N ALA A 54 23.06 -29.08 0.56
CA ALA A 54 22.68 -29.05 -0.85
C ALA A 54 21.84 -27.79 -1.20
N ALA A 55 20.86 -27.44 -0.36
CA ALA A 55 20.05 -26.23 -0.54
C ALA A 55 20.87 -24.94 -0.36
N HIS A 56 21.82 -24.89 0.58
CA HIS A 56 22.75 -23.78 0.72
C HIS A 56 23.70 -23.65 -0.50
N SER A 57 24.20 -24.78 -1.01
CA SER A 57 24.99 -24.80 -2.25
C SER A 57 24.17 -24.30 -3.45
N PHE A 58 22.93 -24.75 -3.61
CA PHE A 58 22.02 -24.26 -4.66
C PHE A 58 21.84 -22.74 -4.58
N LEU A 59 21.63 -22.19 -3.37
CA LEU A 59 21.51 -20.75 -3.18
C LEU A 59 22.76 -20.00 -3.67
N LEU A 60 23.95 -20.41 -3.23
CA LEU A 60 25.21 -19.73 -3.58
C LEU A 60 25.51 -19.69 -5.09
N HIS A 61 25.05 -20.71 -5.83
CA HIS A 61 25.26 -20.83 -7.27
C HIS A 61 24.16 -20.17 -8.12
N HIS A 62 22.94 -20.03 -7.59
CA HIS A 62 21.77 -19.56 -8.36
C HIS A 62 21.10 -18.28 -7.83
N ASP A 63 21.59 -17.65 -6.76
CA ASP A 63 21.00 -16.42 -6.17
C ASP A 63 20.94 -15.19 -7.12
N LEU A 64 21.73 -15.17 -8.19
CA LEU A 64 21.62 -14.18 -9.27
C LEU A 64 20.45 -14.45 -10.25
N GLN A 65 19.89 -15.66 -10.26
CA GLN A 65 18.78 -16.09 -11.11
C GLN A 65 17.45 -16.16 -10.35
N LEU A 66 17.51 -16.34 -9.02
CA LEU A 66 16.34 -16.39 -8.15
C LEU A 66 15.71 -14.99 -7.96
N LEU A 67 14.38 -14.95 -7.93
CA LEU A 67 13.64 -13.76 -7.49
C LEU A 67 13.88 -13.50 -6.00
N PRO A 68 13.87 -12.24 -5.51
CA PRO A 68 14.10 -11.94 -4.09
C PRO A 68 13.18 -12.71 -3.14
N ALA A 69 11.91 -12.88 -3.51
CA ALA A 69 10.98 -13.70 -2.74
C ALA A 69 11.45 -15.17 -2.58
N GLN A 70 11.96 -15.78 -3.65
CA GLN A 70 12.48 -17.16 -3.63
C GLN A 70 13.74 -17.25 -2.76
N THR A 71 14.68 -16.33 -2.95
CA THR A 71 15.91 -16.19 -2.14
C THR A 71 15.58 -16.07 -0.65
N LEU A 72 14.65 -15.18 -0.28
CA LEU A 72 14.26 -14.95 1.11
C LEU A 72 13.52 -16.14 1.74
N THR A 73 12.65 -16.81 0.98
CA THR A 73 11.98 -18.04 1.45
C THR A 73 12.99 -19.14 1.73
N LEU A 74 13.97 -19.34 0.82
CA LEU A 74 15.00 -20.36 1.01
C LEU A 74 15.96 -20.01 2.16
N GLU A 75 16.40 -18.75 2.27
CA GLU A 75 17.20 -18.27 3.40
C GLU A 75 16.48 -18.47 4.75
N SER A 76 15.17 -18.20 4.82
CA SER A 76 14.35 -18.39 6.01
C SER A 76 14.20 -19.87 6.41
N GLN A 77 13.96 -20.74 5.42
CA GLN A 77 13.90 -22.19 5.63
C GLN A 77 15.24 -22.75 6.11
N LEU A 78 16.35 -22.37 5.47
CA LEU A 78 17.71 -22.75 5.88
C LEU A 78 18.02 -22.30 7.31
N HIS A 79 17.65 -21.07 7.69
CA HIS A 79 17.86 -20.57 9.05
C HIS A 79 17.04 -21.35 10.09
N SER A 80 15.78 -21.66 9.76
CA SER A 80 14.89 -22.45 10.62
C SER A 80 15.41 -23.89 10.80
N LEU A 81 15.87 -24.53 9.71
CA LEU A 81 16.49 -25.86 9.74
C LEU A 81 17.80 -25.86 10.55
N SER A 82 18.63 -24.82 10.41
CA SER A 82 19.84 -24.68 11.22
C SER A 82 19.53 -24.54 12.71
N ALA A 83 18.54 -23.74 13.09
CA ALA A 83 18.13 -23.57 14.49
C ALA A 83 17.59 -24.89 15.08
N LEU A 84 16.80 -25.63 14.31
CA LEU A 84 16.32 -26.97 14.69
C LEU A 84 17.48 -27.95 14.85
N LEU A 85 18.42 -28.01 13.91
CA LEU A 85 19.61 -28.89 13.99
C LEU A 85 20.43 -28.59 15.26
N SER A 86 20.71 -27.31 15.56
CA SER A 86 21.45 -26.91 16.77
C SER A 86 20.71 -27.30 18.05
N SER A 87 19.38 -27.12 18.10
CA SER A 87 18.54 -27.55 19.22
C SER A 87 18.57 -29.07 19.43
N LEU A 88 18.49 -29.84 18.34
CA LEU A 88 18.51 -31.30 18.38
C LEU A 88 19.89 -31.82 18.81
N GLN A 89 20.98 -31.24 18.32
CA GLN A 89 22.35 -31.59 18.74
C GLN A 89 22.57 -31.30 20.24
N ALA A 90 22.11 -30.16 20.74
CA ALA A 90 22.16 -29.82 22.16
C ALA A 90 21.33 -30.77 23.06
N SER A 91 20.30 -31.42 22.51
CA SER A 91 19.52 -32.46 23.22
C SER A 91 20.11 -33.88 23.10
N ALA A 92 20.98 -34.12 22.12
CA ALA A 92 21.61 -35.42 21.87
C ALA A 92 22.93 -35.62 22.65
N SER A 93 23.51 -34.56 23.22
CA SER A 93 24.75 -34.59 23.99
C SER A 93 24.58 -35.24 25.37
N SER A 94 24.54 -36.57 25.40
CA SER A 94 24.91 -37.35 26.59
C SER A 94 26.44 -37.58 26.60
N PRO A 95 27.10 -37.73 27.77
CA PRO A 95 28.55 -37.54 27.91
C PRO A 95 29.42 -38.73 27.46
N LYS A 96 29.03 -39.45 26.40
CA LYS A 96 29.75 -40.65 25.89
C LYS A 96 29.89 -40.74 24.37
N ILE A 97 29.66 -39.65 23.64
CA ILE A 97 29.97 -39.58 22.21
C ILE A 97 31.15 -38.61 22.04
N ALA A 98 32.23 -39.08 21.39
CA ALA A 98 33.38 -38.25 21.07
C ALA A 98 32.95 -37.03 20.24
N PRO A 99 33.64 -35.86 20.35
CA PRO A 99 33.25 -34.69 19.58
C PRO A 99 33.44 -34.98 18.09
N LEU A 100 32.33 -35.21 17.38
CA LEU A 100 32.33 -35.00 15.94
C LEU A 100 32.79 -33.57 15.70
N SER A 101 33.68 -33.41 14.73
CA SER A 101 34.26 -32.15 14.26
C SER A 101 33.25 -31.00 14.34
N SER A 102 33.69 -29.88 14.93
CA SER A 102 32.90 -28.65 15.09
C SER A 102 32.02 -28.37 13.88
N PRO A 103 30.71 -28.10 14.06
CA PRO A 103 29.82 -27.91 12.93
C PRO A 103 30.37 -26.79 12.03
N PRO A 104 30.42 -26.97 10.70
CA PRO A 104 30.74 -25.87 9.82
C PRO A 104 29.72 -24.75 10.09
N ALA A 105 30.17 -23.50 10.15
CA ALA A 105 29.28 -22.37 10.31
C ALA A 105 28.29 -22.35 9.11
N LEU A 106 27.06 -22.80 9.34
CA LEU A 106 26.05 -23.07 8.29
C LEU A 106 25.58 -21.79 7.57
N LEU A 107 25.95 -20.63 8.11
CA LEU A 107 25.99 -19.38 7.36
C LEU A 107 27.46 -18.94 7.31
N PRO A 108 28.05 -18.72 6.12
CA PRO A 108 29.34 -18.07 6.03
C PRO A 108 29.25 -16.66 6.68
N PRO A 109 30.37 -16.11 7.19
CA PRO A 109 30.41 -14.71 7.57
C PRO A 109 29.95 -13.85 6.39
N PRO A 110 29.33 -12.67 6.63
CA PRO A 110 28.82 -11.81 5.57
C PRO A 110 29.94 -11.60 4.53
N PRO A 111 29.66 -11.85 3.23
CA PRO A 111 30.71 -11.83 2.22
C PRO A 111 31.36 -10.45 2.17
N GLN A 112 32.69 -10.43 2.08
CA GLN A 112 33.45 -9.21 1.83
C GLN A 112 32.89 -8.51 0.58
N LEU A 113 33.02 -7.18 0.50
CA LEU A 113 32.41 -6.33 -0.53
C LEU A 113 32.58 -6.88 -1.96
N HIS A 114 33.76 -7.43 -2.28
CA HIS A 114 34.11 -7.99 -3.59
C HIS A 114 33.38 -9.31 -3.96
N ASN A 115 32.76 -10.00 -3.00
CA ASN A 115 32.06 -11.28 -3.20
C ASN A 115 30.58 -11.24 -2.82
N CYS A 116 30.03 -10.07 -2.45
CA CYS A 116 28.61 -9.95 -2.13
C CYS A 116 27.72 -10.13 -3.38
N TRP A 117 26.45 -10.47 -3.18
CA TRP A 117 25.47 -10.67 -4.25
C TRP A 117 25.40 -9.45 -5.18
N PHE A 118 25.37 -8.23 -4.62
CA PHE A 118 25.23 -7.02 -5.43
C PHE A 118 26.45 -6.75 -6.30
N HIS A 119 27.68 -7.01 -5.82
CA HIS A 119 28.89 -6.92 -6.64
C HIS A 119 28.84 -7.91 -7.80
N ARG A 120 28.51 -9.19 -7.53
CA ARG A 120 28.36 -10.23 -8.58
C ARG A 120 27.25 -9.90 -9.58
N PHE A 121 26.14 -9.31 -9.12
CA PHE A 121 25.06 -8.82 -9.99
C PHE A 121 25.57 -7.69 -10.90
N LEU A 122 26.20 -6.65 -10.34
CA LEU A 122 26.76 -5.54 -11.13
C LEU A 122 27.80 -6.00 -12.15
N SER A 123 28.63 -7.00 -11.82
CA SER A 123 29.61 -7.58 -12.75
C SER A 123 29.00 -8.41 -13.89
N THR A 124 27.74 -8.82 -13.78
CA THR A 124 27.06 -9.69 -14.78
C THR A 124 25.87 -9.03 -15.48
N ALA A 125 25.37 -7.91 -14.96
CA ALA A 125 24.19 -7.24 -15.47
C ALA A 125 24.50 -6.29 -16.64
N THR A 126 23.91 -6.57 -17.80
CA THR A 126 23.91 -5.66 -18.96
C THR A 126 23.11 -4.37 -18.68
N ASP A 127 23.12 -3.43 -19.61
CA ASP A 127 22.37 -2.17 -19.44
C ASP A 127 20.84 -2.35 -19.48
N TYR A 128 20.39 -3.38 -20.19
CA TYR A 128 18.97 -3.73 -20.36
C TYR A 128 18.58 -5.01 -19.61
N ASP A 129 19.32 -5.37 -18.55
CA ASP A 129 19.05 -6.60 -17.79
C ASP A 129 17.68 -6.50 -17.08
N PRO A 130 16.69 -7.34 -17.44
CA PRO A 130 15.33 -7.25 -16.91
C PRO A 130 15.25 -7.49 -15.39
N ARG A 131 16.27 -8.12 -14.80
CA ARG A 131 16.36 -8.37 -13.35
C ARG A 131 16.43 -7.07 -12.55
N TRP A 132 16.86 -5.94 -13.14
CA TRP A 132 16.80 -4.62 -12.46
C TRP A 132 15.39 -4.27 -11.98
N GLY A 133 14.39 -4.45 -12.83
CA GLY A 133 12.98 -4.21 -12.45
C GLY A 133 12.50 -5.17 -11.35
N SER A 134 12.96 -6.42 -11.37
CA SER A 134 12.66 -7.41 -10.33
C SER A 134 13.32 -7.10 -8.99
N PHE A 135 14.54 -6.56 -8.97
CA PHE A 135 15.32 -6.31 -7.76
C PHE A 135 15.10 -4.92 -7.15
N PHE A 136 14.99 -3.88 -7.98
CA PHE A 136 14.98 -2.46 -7.53
C PHE A 136 13.70 -1.71 -7.91
N ARG A 137 12.75 -2.35 -8.62
CA ARG A 137 11.42 -1.81 -8.99
C ARG A 137 11.43 -0.58 -9.89
N MET A 138 12.55 -0.38 -10.57
CA MET A 138 12.82 0.65 -11.57
C MET A 138 13.83 0.10 -12.60
N SER A 139 13.89 0.72 -13.77
CA SER A 139 14.90 0.44 -14.78
C SER A 139 16.31 0.91 -14.35
N LYS A 140 17.35 0.36 -14.99
CA LYS A 140 18.74 0.79 -14.76
C LYS A 140 18.96 2.29 -15.05
N PRO A 141 18.43 2.89 -16.13
CA PRO A 141 18.50 4.34 -16.35
C PRO A 141 17.91 5.18 -15.21
N SER A 142 16.72 4.84 -14.72
CA SER A 142 16.08 5.54 -13.58
C SER A 142 16.90 5.39 -12.29
N PHE A 143 17.46 4.21 -12.05
CA PHE A 143 18.38 3.97 -10.93
C PHE A 143 19.65 4.83 -11.04
N SER A 144 20.27 4.91 -12.22
CA SER A 144 21.45 5.74 -12.46
C SER A 144 21.17 7.24 -12.30
N LEU A 145 20.02 7.71 -12.78
CA LEU A 145 19.57 9.08 -12.57
C LEU A 145 19.39 9.39 -11.08
N LEU A 146 18.70 8.50 -10.35
CA LEU A 146 18.51 8.63 -8.91
C LEU A 146 19.83 8.61 -8.14
N LEU A 147 20.76 7.72 -8.52
CA LEU A 147 22.10 7.68 -7.93
C LEU A 147 22.83 9.00 -8.09
N ASN A 148 22.83 9.58 -9.30
CA ASN A 148 23.49 10.86 -9.56
C ASN A 148 22.91 12.02 -8.74
N LEU A 149 21.58 12.05 -8.55
CA LEU A 149 20.91 13.06 -7.70
C LEU A 149 21.28 12.92 -6.21
N LEU A 150 21.45 11.69 -5.72
CA LEU A 150 21.71 11.41 -4.31
C LEU A 150 23.21 11.35 -3.96
N TYR A 151 24.09 11.13 -4.93
CA TYR A 151 25.52 10.85 -4.73
C TYR A 151 26.21 11.84 -3.78
N PRO A 152 26.08 13.19 -3.94
CA PRO A 152 26.75 14.14 -3.06
C PRO A 152 26.23 14.10 -1.62
N ALA A 153 24.93 13.85 -1.44
CA ALA A 153 24.32 13.75 -0.12
C ALA A 153 24.75 12.45 0.59
N LEU A 154 24.75 11.32 -0.13
CA LEU A 154 25.17 10.03 0.43
C LEU A 154 26.65 10.02 0.82
N GLN A 155 27.52 10.60 0.00
CA GLN A 155 28.94 10.73 0.31
C GLN A 155 29.19 11.58 1.58
N SER A 156 28.33 12.57 1.86
CA SER A 156 28.39 13.38 3.08
C SER A 156 27.79 12.69 4.32
N ILE A 157 26.64 12.02 4.17
CA ILE A 157 25.90 11.41 5.30
C ILE A 157 26.50 10.07 5.73
N ALA A 158 27.02 9.27 4.80
CA ALA A 158 27.54 7.92 5.03
C ALA A 158 28.88 7.67 4.31
N PRO A 159 29.95 8.44 4.61
CA PRO A 159 31.21 8.42 3.86
C PRO A 159 31.94 7.06 3.85
N SER A 160 31.64 6.17 4.80
CA SER A 160 32.23 4.82 4.88
C SER A 160 31.56 3.79 3.95
N ILE A 161 30.47 4.16 3.26
CA ILE A 161 29.71 3.26 2.38
C ILE A 161 29.61 3.89 1.00
N HIS A 162 30.00 3.15 -0.04
CA HIS A 162 29.93 3.66 -1.41
C HIS A 162 28.46 3.94 -1.83
N PRO A 163 28.11 5.13 -2.34
CA PRO A 163 26.72 5.52 -2.60
C PRO A 163 25.88 4.53 -3.43
N LEU A 164 26.49 3.90 -4.44
CA LEU A 164 25.87 2.83 -5.23
C LEU A 164 25.34 1.66 -4.38
N TYR A 165 26.12 1.22 -3.38
CA TYR A 165 25.76 0.12 -2.48
C TYR A 165 24.71 0.56 -1.46
N ALA A 166 24.83 1.78 -0.92
CA ALA A 166 23.82 2.35 -0.03
C ALA A 166 22.45 2.42 -0.72
N LEU A 167 22.39 3.01 -1.92
CA LEU A 167 21.15 3.16 -2.68
C LEU A 167 20.56 1.81 -3.11
N GLY A 168 21.39 0.92 -3.66
CA GLY A 168 20.96 -0.44 -4.03
C GLY A 168 20.35 -1.20 -2.86
N ALA A 169 21.03 -1.20 -1.71
CA ALA A 169 20.56 -1.86 -0.49
C ALA A 169 19.23 -1.29 0.02
N ALA A 170 19.08 0.05 -0.02
CA ALA A 170 17.87 0.71 0.43
C ALA A 170 16.66 0.46 -0.48
N LEU A 171 16.85 0.56 -1.79
CA LEU A 171 15.80 0.26 -2.78
C LEU A 171 15.37 -1.21 -2.73
N TYR A 172 16.33 -2.13 -2.63
CA TYR A 172 16.04 -3.55 -2.49
C TYR A 172 15.27 -3.87 -1.18
N ARG A 173 15.61 -3.20 -0.08
CA ARG A 173 14.85 -3.30 1.17
C ARG A 173 13.44 -2.72 1.04
N LEU A 174 13.26 -1.57 0.40
CA LEU A 174 11.93 -0.98 0.14
C LEU A 174 11.07 -1.90 -0.73
N ALA A 175 11.66 -2.45 -1.79
CA ALA A 175 11.00 -3.28 -2.79
C ALA A 175 10.47 -4.63 -2.28
N HIS A 176 11.18 -5.25 -1.32
CA HIS A 176 10.93 -6.63 -0.89
C HIS A 176 10.78 -6.82 0.63
N ALA A 177 10.84 -5.72 1.40
CA ALA A 177 10.79 -5.71 2.86
C ALA A 177 11.83 -6.63 3.54
N VAL A 178 13.03 -6.71 2.96
CA VAL A 178 14.12 -7.60 3.38
C VAL A 178 14.66 -7.19 4.76
N PRO A 179 14.82 -8.09 5.73
CA PRO A 179 15.40 -7.76 7.04
C PRO A 179 16.86 -7.34 6.93
N TYR A 180 17.31 -6.42 7.79
CA TYR A 180 18.66 -5.83 7.71
C TYR A 180 19.81 -6.84 7.71
N GLN A 181 19.64 -8.02 8.33
CA GLN A 181 20.64 -9.09 8.30
C GLN A 181 20.84 -9.66 6.87
N ALA A 182 19.76 -9.86 6.12
CA ALA A 182 19.84 -10.34 4.74
C ALA A 182 20.36 -9.23 3.79
N VAL A 183 19.93 -7.97 4.00
CA VAL A 183 20.51 -6.80 3.31
C VAL A 183 22.03 -6.72 3.53
N ALA A 184 22.48 -6.89 4.79
CA ALA A 184 23.90 -6.83 5.12
C ALA A 184 24.71 -7.89 4.36
N ARG A 185 24.22 -9.14 4.30
CA ARG A 185 24.86 -10.23 3.52
C ARG A 185 24.86 -9.94 2.01
N GLN A 186 23.74 -9.55 1.44
CA GLN A 186 23.59 -9.42 -0.02
C GLN A 186 24.35 -8.22 -0.58
N PHE A 187 24.57 -7.17 0.22
CA PHE A 187 25.27 -5.95 -0.19
C PHE A 187 26.67 -5.76 0.44
N GLY A 188 27.12 -6.70 1.30
CA GLY A 188 28.48 -6.68 1.86
C GLY A 188 28.71 -5.69 3.00
N PHE A 189 27.69 -5.39 3.81
CA PHE A 189 27.86 -4.59 5.03
C PHE A 189 28.41 -5.46 6.17
N HIS A 190 29.28 -4.88 7.01
CA HIS A 190 29.88 -5.59 8.16
C HIS A 190 28.84 -6.05 9.20
N SER A 191 27.72 -5.33 9.34
CA SER A 191 26.68 -5.65 10.30
C SER A 191 25.27 -5.27 9.82
N SER A 192 24.24 -5.86 10.43
CA SER A 192 22.85 -5.43 10.26
C SER A 192 22.60 -4.00 10.75
N ALA A 193 23.37 -3.53 11.73
CA ALA A 193 23.30 -2.16 12.22
C ALA A 193 23.87 -1.16 11.19
N ASP A 194 24.92 -1.54 10.45
CA ASP A 194 25.50 -0.74 9.37
C ASP A 194 24.49 -0.60 8.22
N ALA A 195 23.87 -1.71 7.81
CA ALA A 195 22.79 -1.70 6.80
C ALA A 195 21.58 -0.86 7.27
N CYS A 196 21.24 -0.88 8.55
CA CYS A 196 20.18 -0.03 9.14
C CYS A 196 20.53 1.46 9.09
N ARG A 197 21.75 1.85 9.50
CA ARG A 197 22.21 3.26 9.41
C ARG A 197 22.27 3.72 7.95
N SER A 198 22.77 2.88 7.05
CA SER A 198 22.79 3.15 5.60
C SER A 198 21.38 3.34 5.02
N PHE A 199 20.41 2.54 5.46
CA PHE A 199 19.03 2.65 5.01
C PHE A 199 18.43 4.02 5.36
N PHE A 200 18.54 4.45 6.62
CA PHE A 200 18.03 5.76 7.04
C PHE A 200 18.82 6.94 6.46
N ALA A 201 20.12 6.77 6.20
CA ALA A 201 20.90 7.76 5.44
C ALA A 201 20.35 7.97 4.01
N VAL A 202 19.93 6.89 3.33
CA VAL A 202 19.29 6.99 2.01
C VAL A 202 17.88 7.56 2.10
N LEU A 203 17.07 7.17 3.09
CA LEU A 203 15.73 7.78 3.27
C LEU A 203 15.83 9.29 3.53
N LYS A 204 16.80 9.73 4.33
CA LYS A 204 17.09 11.16 4.52
C LYS A 204 17.49 11.82 3.21
N ALA A 205 18.46 11.27 2.48
CA ALA A 205 18.90 11.83 1.20
C ALA A 205 17.77 11.92 0.16
N LEU A 206 16.87 10.93 0.11
CA LEU A 206 15.67 10.95 -0.73
C LEU A 206 14.74 12.10 -0.34
N ASN A 207 14.40 12.24 0.94
CA ASN A 207 13.53 13.30 1.44
C ASN A 207 14.15 14.70 1.19
N ASP A 208 15.45 14.87 1.43
CA ASP A 208 16.18 16.13 1.25
C ASP A 208 16.37 16.53 -0.23
N LYS A 209 16.47 15.57 -1.16
CA LYS A 209 16.79 15.83 -2.58
C LYS A 209 15.63 15.69 -3.55
N LEU A 210 14.57 14.98 -3.17
CA LEU A 210 13.36 14.85 -3.98
C LEU A 210 12.19 15.66 -3.42
N GLY A 211 12.32 16.36 -2.28
CA GLY A 211 11.21 17.05 -1.60
C GLY A 211 10.37 17.96 -2.50
N ASN A 212 10.97 18.60 -3.51
CA ASN A 212 10.29 19.42 -4.51
C ASN A 212 9.35 18.63 -5.46
N LEU A 213 9.38 17.30 -5.44
CA LEU A 213 8.40 16.45 -6.10
C LEU A 213 7.07 16.34 -5.32
N LEU A 214 6.96 16.92 -4.12
CA LEU A 214 5.73 17.07 -3.33
C LEU A 214 5.28 18.53 -3.26
N GLU A 215 5.49 19.30 -4.33
CA GLU A 215 5.07 20.69 -4.42
C GLU A 215 3.90 20.83 -5.39
N LEU A 216 2.70 20.95 -4.83
CA LEU A 216 1.44 21.34 -5.49
C LEU A 216 1.63 22.43 -6.57
N TYR A 217 2.55 23.37 -6.35
CA TYR A 217 2.76 24.53 -7.21
C TYR A 217 3.60 24.37 -8.46
N SER A 218 4.41 23.31 -8.57
CA SER A 218 5.29 23.17 -9.73
C SER A 218 4.53 23.00 -11.06
N ASP A 219 3.24 22.65 -11.02
CA ASP A 219 2.44 22.25 -12.19
C ASP A 219 0.92 22.42 -11.97
N MET A 220 0.48 23.51 -11.33
CA MET A 220 -0.95 23.73 -11.03
C MET A 220 -1.86 23.70 -12.27
N ASP A 221 -1.41 24.32 -13.37
CA ASP A 221 -2.16 24.33 -14.62
C ASP A 221 -2.30 22.91 -15.20
N GLY A 222 -1.25 22.09 -15.12
CA GLY A 222 -1.30 20.68 -15.53
C GLY A 222 -2.27 19.85 -14.66
N VAL A 223 -2.28 20.07 -13.34
CA VAL A 223 -3.23 19.43 -12.42
C VAL A 223 -4.68 19.82 -12.76
N ILE A 224 -4.95 21.11 -12.95
CA ILE A 224 -6.29 21.61 -13.29
C ILE A 224 -6.75 21.07 -14.64
N VAL A 225 -5.90 21.08 -15.67
CA VAL A 225 -6.19 20.50 -16.99
C VAL A 225 -6.48 18.99 -16.86
N GLY A 226 -5.74 18.28 -16.01
CA GLY A 226 -5.93 16.87 -15.70
C GLY A 226 -7.34 16.55 -15.17
N PHE A 227 -7.79 17.29 -14.15
CA PHE A 227 -9.15 17.11 -13.61
C PHE A 227 -10.25 17.71 -14.48
N THR A 228 -9.96 18.74 -15.27
CA THR A 228 -10.92 19.29 -16.24
C THR A 228 -11.30 18.24 -17.30
N ARG A 229 -10.35 17.39 -17.74
CA ARG A 229 -10.63 16.19 -18.57
C ARG A 229 -11.46 15.11 -17.87
N ALA A 230 -11.54 15.14 -16.54
CA ALA A 230 -12.40 14.29 -15.72
C ALA A 230 -13.75 14.99 -15.37
N SER A 231 -14.09 16.08 -16.07
CA SER A 231 -15.29 16.90 -15.87
C SER A 231 -15.33 17.65 -14.52
N LEU A 232 -14.16 17.92 -13.92
CA LEU A 232 -14.00 18.65 -12.66
C LEU A 232 -13.19 19.94 -12.91
N PRO A 233 -13.81 20.99 -13.46
CA PRO A 233 -13.13 22.25 -13.79
C PRO A 233 -12.59 22.92 -12.53
N ASN A 234 -11.40 23.53 -12.62
CA ASN A 234 -10.71 24.20 -11.50
C ASN A 234 -10.38 23.33 -10.26
N CYS A 235 -10.52 22.00 -10.37
CA CYS A 235 -10.12 21.09 -9.31
C CYS A 235 -8.59 20.94 -9.27
N CYS A 236 -8.00 21.17 -8.11
CA CYS A 236 -6.56 21.23 -7.88
C CYS A 236 -6.00 19.98 -7.17
N GLY A 237 -6.76 18.89 -7.09
CA GLY A 237 -6.35 17.64 -6.46
C GLY A 237 -7.44 16.89 -5.71
N VAL A 238 -7.20 15.61 -5.43
CA VAL A 238 -8.01 14.75 -4.56
C VAL A 238 -7.30 14.51 -3.23
N LEU A 239 -7.95 14.87 -2.13
CA LEU A 239 -7.46 14.79 -0.77
C LEU A 239 -8.12 13.62 -0.03
N GLY A 240 -7.31 12.78 0.62
CA GLY A 240 -7.80 11.66 1.43
C GLY A 240 -6.69 10.98 2.20
N PHE A 241 -6.92 9.72 2.62
CA PHE A 241 -6.03 9.03 3.56
C PHE A 241 -5.53 7.67 3.07
N GLY A 242 -4.27 7.39 3.36
CA GLY A 242 -3.69 6.04 3.35
C GLY A 242 -3.50 5.51 4.77
N LYS A 243 -3.97 4.28 5.03
CA LYS A 243 -3.71 3.55 6.28
C LYS A 243 -2.45 2.69 6.17
N PHE A 244 -1.61 2.70 7.21
CA PHE A 244 -0.38 1.91 7.30
C PHE A 244 -0.36 1.18 8.64
N LEU A 245 -0.19 -0.14 8.64
CA LEU A 245 -0.34 -0.97 9.83
C LEU A 245 0.91 -0.90 10.73
N VAL A 246 0.69 -1.02 12.04
CA VAL A 246 1.74 -1.11 13.06
C VAL A 246 1.48 -2.34 13.91
N ASP A 247 2.48 -3.22 14.01
CA ASP A 247 2.50 -4.34 14.95
C ASP A 247 2.77 -3.84 16.36
N GLY A 248 1.92 -4.20 17.32
CA GLY A 248 2.02 -3.79 18.71
C GLY A 248 0.65 -3.50 19.32
N ASP A 249 0.67 -2.99 20.56
CA ASP A 249 -0.53 -2.66 21.34
C ASP A 249 -0.59 -1.16 21.71
N ALA A 250 0.48 -0.37 21.53
CA ALA A 250 0.49 1.05 21.92
C ALA A 250 -0.49 1.93 21.13
N LEU A 251 -0.83 1.55 19.90
CA LEU A 251 -1.91 2.17 19.11
C LEU A 251 -3.25 1.43 19.23
N GLY A 252 -3.37 0.51 20.18
CA GLY A 252 -4.49 -0.41 20.32
C GLY A 252 -4.47 -1.55 19.31
N ARG A 253 -5.46 -2.44 19.41
CA ARG A 253 -5.63 -3.58 18.49
C ARG A 253 -5.77 -3.09 17.04
N ASN A 254 -5.00 -3.69 16.13
CA ASN A 254 -4.88 -3.26 14.74
C ASN A 254 -4.37 -1.81 14.60
N GLY A 255 -3.36 -1.47 15.42
CA GLY A 255 -2.65 -0.20 15.41
C GLY A 255 -2.25 0.23 14.00
N SER A 256 -2.33 1.53 13.74
CA SER A 256 -2.03 2.08 12.41
C SER A 256 -1.71 3.56 12.44
N LEU A 257 -0.93 3.99 11.45
CA LEU A 257 -0.73 5.38 11.10
C LEU A 257 -1.60 5.73 9.89
N LEU A 258 -2.16 6.93 9.91
CA LEU A 258 -2.81 7.58 8.79
C LEU A 258 -1.86 8.58 8.14
N VAL A 259 -2.00 8.68 6.83
CA VAL A 259 -1.25 9.60 5.98
C VAL A 259 -2.28 10.36 5.16
N GLN A 260 -2.47 11.64 5.47
CA GLN A 260 -3.19 12.52 4.57
C GLN A 260 -2.32 12.73 3.33
N ALA A 261 -2.93 12.62 2.16
CA ALA A 261 -2.26 12.86 0.88
C ALA A 261 -3.18 13.64 -0.05
N LEU A 262 -2.62 14.65 -0.69
CA LEU A 262 -3.18 15.29 -1.88
C LEU A 262 -2.57 14.61 -3.11
N VAL A 263 -3.40 14.25 -4.10
CA VAL A 263 -2.97 13.53 -5.30
C VAL A 263 -3.62 14.15 -6.55
N ASP A 264 -2.89 14.16 -7.68
CA ASP A 264 -3.40 14.64 -8.96
C ASP A 264 -4.15 13.58 -9.78
N SER A 265 -4.60 13.93 -10.99
CA SER A 265 -5.33 12.99 -11.85
C SER A 265 -4.47 11.80 -12.30
N GLU A 266 -3.15 11.96 -12.43
CA GLU A 266 -2.19 10.93 -12.87
C GLU A 266 -1.75 9.99 -11.72
N GLY A 267 -2.00 10.39 -10.47
CA GLY A 267 -1.59 9.67 -9.27
C GLY A 267 -0.25 10.15 -8.70
N ARG A 268 0.24 11.35 -9.04
CA ARG A 268 1.37 12.01 -8.38
C ARG A 268 0.91 12.57 -7.03
N PHE A 269 1.71 12.38 -5.98
CA PHE A 269 1.47 12.99 -4.67
C PHE A 269 1.86 14.49 -4.69
N LEU A 270 0.96 15.38 -4.30
CA LEU A 270 1.15 16.84 -4.34
C LEU A 270 1.37 17.49 -2.96
N ASP A 271 0.92 16.83 -1.89
CA ASP A 271 1.18 17.16 -0.48
C ASP A 271 1.04 15.88 0.36
N LEU A 272 1.77 15.81 1.49
CA LEU A 272 1.72 14.69 2.42
C LEU A 272 1.78 15.15 3.88
N SER A 273 0.94 14.55 4.72
CA SER A 273 1.04 14.64 6.17
C SER A 273 0.89 13.25 6.80
N ALA A 274 2.02 12.68 7.22
CA ALA A 274 2.13 11.31 7.74
C ALA A 274 2.38 11.27 9.26
N GLY A 275 2.06 10.14 9.89
CA GLY A 275 2.37 9.88 11.30
C GLY A 275 1.19 10.07 12.26
N TRP A 276 -0.02 10.28 11.76
CA TRP A 276 -1.22 10.45 12.57
C TRP A 276 -1.70 9.11 13.13
N PRO A 277 -1.90 8.94 14.45
CA PRO A 277 -2.53 7.73 14.98
C PRO A 277 -3.90 7.47 14.35
N GLY A 278 -4.17 6.24 13.93
CA GLY A 278 -5.43 5.83 13.27
C GLY A 278 -6.69 5.91 14.13
N THR A 279 -6.55 6.27 15.40
CA THR A 279 -7.64 6.60 16.33
C THR A 279 -8.06 8.08 16.26
N LEU A 280 -7.26 8.96 15.62
CA LEU A 280 -7.62 10.36 15.43
C LEU A 280 -8.67 10.53 14.33
N LYS A 281 -9.64 11.43 14.57
CA LYS A 281 -10.67 11.76 13.57
C LYS A 281 -10.03 12.45 12.35
N PRO A 282 -10.37 12.06 11.11
CA PRO A 282 -9.93 12.70 9.87
C PRO A 282 -10.03 14.23 9.84
N SER A 283 -11.15 14.78 10.31
CA SER A 283 -11.37 16.23 10.41
C SER A 283 -10.47 16.92 11.45
N SER A 284 -10.03 16.22 12.50
CA SER A 284 -9.06 16.72 13.48
C SER A 284 -7.62 16.63 12.97
N ILE A 285 -7.33 15.70 12.06
CA ILE A 285 -6.05 15.63 11.35
C ILE A 285 -5.96 16.79 10.36
N LEU A 286 -6.99 17.01 9.54
CA LEU A 286 -7.05 18.08 8.54
C LEU A 286 -6.64 19.44 9.14
N ARG A 287 -7.25 19.86 10.25
CA ARG A 287 -6.96 21.14 10.91
C ARG A 287 -5.55 21.27 11.51
N LYS A 288 -4.73 20.22 11.46
CA LYS A 288 -3.34 20.20 11.93
C LYS A 288 -2.33 20.02 10.79
N THR A 289 -2.76 19.91 9.54
CA THR A 289 -1.86 19.77 8.40
C THR A 289 -1.41 21.14 7.88
N ARG A 290 -0.20 21.17 7.31
CA ARG A 290 0.33 22.40 6.67
C ARG A 290 -0.56 22.87 5.53
N LEU A 291 -1.13 21.94 4.77
CA LEU A 291 -2.11 22.21 3.72
C LEU A 291 -3.29 23.05 4.23
N PHE A 292 -3.87 22.70 5.38
CA PHE A 292 -5.00 23.45 5.95
C PHE A 292 -4.59 24.88 6.37
N SER A 293 -3.48 25.03 7.10
CA SER A 293 -2.95 26.36 7.46
C SER A 293 -2.64 27.20 6.22
N ALA A 294 -2.08 26.59 5.17
CA ALA A 294 -1.70 27.28 3.96
C ALA A 294 -2.90 27.75 3.11
N ILE A 295 -4.07 27.12 3.25
CA ILE A 295 -5.33 27.55 2.62
C ILE A 295 -6.10 28.55 3.49
N GLU A 296 -6.29 28.25 4.78
CA GLU A 296 -7.21 29.02 5.64
C GLU A 296 -6.54 30.18 6.38
N GLU A 297 -5.28 30.03 6.79
CA GLU A 297 -4.59 30.97 7.67
C GLU A 297 -3.69 31.93 6.88
N SER A 298 -2.72 31.41 6.11
CA SER A 298 -1.82 32.25 5.32
C SER A 298 -2.42 32.73 3.99
N ARG A 299 -3.48 32.08 3.52
CA ARG A 299 -4.08 32.30 2.19
C ARG A 299 -3.02 32.21 1.09
N GLU A 300 -2.06 31.31 1.23
CA GLU A 300 -1.06 31.03 0.19
C GLU A 300 -1.66 30.14 -0.91
N LEU A 301 -2.56 29.22 -0.55
CA LEU A 301 -3.14 28.20 -1.44
C LEU A 301 -4.52 28.54 -2.03
N LEU A 302 -4.75 28.03 -3.26
CA LEU A 302 -6.02 28.07 -4.00
C LEU A 302 -6.53 29.47 -4.40
N ASN A 303 -5.61 30.39 -4.70
CA ASN A 303 -5.91 31.79 -5.07
C ASN A 303 -5.93 32.08 -6.58
N GLY A 304 -5.95 31.06 -7.44
CA GLY A 304 -6.00 31.26 -8.88
C GLY A 304 -7.38 31.77 -9.37
N PRO A 305 -7.51 32.06 -10.68
CA PRO A 305 -8.76 32.54 -11.25
C PRO A 305 -9.88 31.51 -11.10
N SER A 306 -11.11 31.99 -10.96
CA SER A 306 -12.30 31.14 -11.03
C SER A 306 -12.57 30.68 -12.47
N PHE A 307 -13.24 29.53 -12.60
CA PHE A 307 -13.75 29.00 -13.85
C PHE A 307 -15.23 29.34 -13.99
N GLU A 308 -15.61 30.03 -15.06
CA GLU A 308 -17.02 30.37 -15.34
C GLU A 308 -17.75 29.22 -16.01
N LEU A 309 -18.82 28.74 -15.37
CA LEU A 309 -19.72 27.73 -15.92
C LEU A 309 -20.67 28.34 -16.97
N SER A 310 -21.23 27.47 -17.82
CA SER A 310 -22.15 27.87 -18.91
C SER A 310 -23.45 28.54 -18.46
N ASP A 311 -23.80 28.45 -17.17
CA ASP A 311 -24.93 29.15 -16.55
C ASP A 311 -24.52 30.42 -15.77
N GLY A 312 -23.28 30.90 -15.93
CA GLY A 312 -22.78 32.12 -15.29
C GLY A 312 -22.44 31.95 -13.81
N GLN A 313 -22.33 30.70 -13.31
CA GLN A 313 -21.83 30.43 -11.96
C GLN A 313 -20.30 30.28 -11.99
N SER A 314 -19.63 30.95 -11.06
CA SER A 314 -18.16 30.98 -10.96
C SER A 314 -17.65 29.95 -9.96
N ILE A 315 -16.73 29.07 -10.39
CA ILE A 315 -16.12 28.01 -9.56
C ILE A 315 -14.68 28.40 -9.18
N PRO A 316 -14.38 28.69 -7.91
CA PRO A 316 -13.01 28.97 -7.47
C PRO A 316 -12.14 27.71 -7.53
N GLN A 317 -10.83 27.85 -7.30
CA GLN A 317 -9.95 26.68 -7.13
C GLN A 317 -10.36 25.88 -5.89
N TYR A 318 -10.50 24.56 -6.03
CA TYR A 318 -10.93 23.68 -4.94
C TYR A 318 -10.24 22.31 -4.97
N LEU A 319 -10.25 21.62 -3.83
CA LEU A 319 -9.85 20.23 -3.68
C LEU A 319 -11.09 19.35 -3.54
N LEU A 320 -11.06 18.16 -4.13
CA LEU A 320 -12.04 17.12 -3.80
C LEU A 320 -11.62 16.41 -2.52
N GLY A 321 -12.54 16.27 -1.56
CA GLY A 321 -12.32 15.56 -0.31
C GLY A 321 -13.10 14.25 -0.21
N ASP A 322 -12.51 13.26 0.45
CA ASP A 322 -13.22 12.07 0.94
C ASP A 322 -14.39 12.45 1.89
N ALA A 323 -15.41 11.58 2.02
CA ALA A 323 -16.60 11.78 2.85
C ALA A 323 -16.31 11.92 4.36
N CYS A 324 -15.11 11.57 4.80
CA CYS A 324 -14.65 11.74 6.18
C CYS A 324 -14.23 13.18 6.55
N TYR A 325 -14.22 14.10 5.58
CA TYR A 325 -13.90 15.53 5.80
C TYR A 325 -15.15 16.41 5.93
N PRO A 326 -15.04 17.58 6.58
CA PRO A 326 -16.04 18.63 6.45
C PRO A 326 -16.13 19.15 5.01
N LEU A 327 -17.34 19.55 4.59
CA LEU A 327 -17.53 20.36 3.40
C LEU A 327 -17.12 21.81 3.70
N LEU A 328 -16.12 22.32 2.99
CA LEU A 328 -15.56 23.68 3.15
C LEU A 328 -15.64 24.46 1.84
N PRO A 329 -15.46 25.80 1.83
CA PRO A 329 -15.47 26.60 0.60
C PRO A 329 -14.39 26.23 -0.44
N TRP A 330 -13.40 25.43 -0.04
CA TRP A 330 -12.29 24.96 -0.87
C TRP A 330 -12.12 23.42 -0.85
N LEU A 331 -12.93 22.69 -0.06
CA LEU A 331 -12.86 21.23 0.08
C LEU A 331 -14.25 20.64 -0.17
N VAL A 332 -14.46 20.12 -1.37
CA VAL A 332 -15.75 19.63 -1.83
C VAL A 332 -15.85 18.12 -1.63
N THR A 333 -16.76 17.70 -0.74
CA THR A 333 -17.01 16.31 -0.35
C THR A 333 -18.25 15.74 -1.05
N PRO A 334 -18.43 14.42 -1.17
CA PRO A 334 -19.60 13.86 -1.87
C PRO A 334 -20.88 14.14 -1.07
N TYR A 335 -22.04 14.08 -1.74
CA TYR A 335 -23.32 14.11 -1.03
C TYR A 335 -23.46 12.85 -0.18
N SER A 336 -23.88 13.02 1.09
CA SER A 336 -24.10 11.91 2.00
C SER A 336 -25.25 11.01 1.55
N ASN A 337 -24.93 9.81 1.07
CA ASN A 337 -25.86 8.70 0.89
C ASN A 337 -26.30 8.16 2.28
N GLN A 338 -27.11 8.94 3.01
CA GLN A 338 -27.82 8.39 4.16
C GLN A 338 -28.72 7.26 3.67
N LEU A 339 -28.62 6.07 4.27
CA LEU A 339 -29.21 4.79 3.83
C LEU A 339 -30.74 4.77 3.64
N ASN A 340 -31.43 5.87 3.94
CA ASN A 340 -32.86 6.06 3.77
C ASN A 340 -33.22 7.04 2.61
N LYS A 341 -32.25 7.43 1.77
CA LYS A 341 -32.39 8.45 0.71
C LYS A 341 -32.02 7.99 -0.70
N GLU A 342 -31.80 6.71 -0.96
CA GLU A 342 -31.54 6.22 -2.33
C GLU A 342 -32.72 6.48 -3.29
N GLU A 343 -33.94 6.56 -2.75
CA GLU A 343 -35.14 6.98 -3.49
C GLU A 343 -35.28 8.51 -3.62
N SER A 344 -34.55 9.31 -2.83
CA SER A 344 -34.71 10.78 -2.79
C SER A 344 -33.51 11.60 -3.28
N SER A 345 -32.34 10.99 -3.55
CA SER A 345 -31.20 11.71 -4.10
C SER A 345 -31.46 12.09 -5.55
N SER A 346 -31.33 13.38 -5.89
CA SER A 346 -31.60 13.87 -7.24
C SER A 346 -30.61 13.30 -8.26
N SER A 347 -30.99 13.27 -9.54
CA SER A 347 -30.11 12.74 -10.61
C SER A 347 -28.76 13.46 -10.68
N ARG A 348 -28.70 14.73 -10.22
CA ARG A 348 -27.50 15.58 -10.22
C ARG A 348 -26.51 15.21 -9.11
N GLU A 349 -27.02 14.89 -7.92
CA GLU A 349 -26.20 14.44 -6.79
C GLU A 349 -25.55 13.08 -7.07
N ARG A 350 -26.31 12.14 -7.66
CA ARG A 350 -25.79 10.82 -8.05
C ARG A 350 -24.69 10.96 -9.10
N GLU A 351 -24.87 11.87 -10.05
CA GLU A 351 -23.88 12.16 -11.07
C GLU A 351 -22.60 12.77 -10.46
N PHE A 352 -22.74 13.78 -9.60
CA PHE A 352 -21.62 14.33 -8.85
C PHE A 352 -20.87 13.26 -8.05
N ASN A 353 -21.58 12.41 -7.30
CA ASN A 353 -20.98 11.32 -6.53
C ASN A 353 -20.28 10.27 -7.43
N SER A 354 -20.78 10.03 -8.64
CA SER A 354 -20.15 9.15 -9.65
C SER A 354 -18.82 9.73 -10.15
N VAL A 355 -18.79 11.02 -10.49
CA VAL A 355 -17.55 11.72 -10.93
C VAL A 355 -16.56 11.86 -9.78
N HIS A 356 -17.02 12.26 -8.59
CA HIS A 356 -16.24 12.35 -7.35
C HIS A 356 -15.55 11.02 -7.04
N SER A 357 -16.32 9.93 -6.97
CA SER A 357 -15.79 8.59 -6.67
C SER A 357 -14.74 8.14 -7.68
N ARG A 358 -14.90 8.51 -8.96
CA ARG A 358 -13.92 8.24 -10.02
C ARG A 358 -12.62 9.02 -9.82
N ALA A 359 -12.69 10.30 -9.49
CA ALA A 359 -11.51 11.13 -9.20
C ALA A 359 -10.77 10.64 -7.94
N MET A 360 -11.49 10.29 -6.88
CA MET A 360 -10.93 9.61 -5.69
C MET A 360 -10.27 8.27 -6.04
N GLY A 361 -10.52 7.72 -7.22
CA GLY A 361 -9.80 6.59 -7.79
C GLY A 361 -8.31 6.86 -8.01
N SER A 362 -7.89 8.07 -8.35
CA SER A 362 -6.48 8.42 -8.53
C SER A 362 -5.71 8.35 -7.20
N LEU A 363 -6.31 8.81 -6.10
CA LEU A 363 -5.76 8.66 -4.75
C LEU A 363 -5.62 7.18 -4.35
N ARG A 364 -6.67 6.37 -4.58
CA ARG A 364 -6.63 4.91 -4.34
C ARG A 364 -5.49 4.25 -5.11
N LEU A 365 -5.39 4.57 -6.40
CA LEU A 365 -4.42 4.00 -7.32
C LEU A 365 -2.98 4.39 -6.97
N ALA A 366 -2.74 5.64 -6.56
CA ALA A 366 -1.44 6.11 -6.09
C ALA A 366 -0.96 5.32 -4.85
N PHE A 367 -1.79 5.25 -3.81
CA PHE A 367 -1.47 4.47 -2.60
C PHE A 367 -1.38 2.95 -2.85
N SER A 368 -2.11 2.45 -3.85
CA SER A 368 -2.07 1.05 -4.27
C SER A 368 -0.74 0.73 -4.99
N ARG A 369 -0.37 1.51 -6.01
CA ARG A 369 0.90 1.43 -6.75
C ARG A 369 2.10 1.59 -5.81
N LEU A 370 2.04 2.53 -4.86
CA LEU A 370 3.03 2.71 -3.79
C LEU A 370 3.29 1.41 -3.02
N ARG A 371 2.22 0.75 -2.56
CA ARG A 371 2.29 -0.50 -1.77
C ARG A 371 2.71 -1.71 -2.60
N ALA A 372 2.24 -1.82 -3.83
CA ALA A 372 2.62 -2.90 -4.74
C ALA A 372 4.12 -2.82 -5.09
N LYS A 373 4.65 -1.60 -5.31
CA LYS A 373 6.05 -1.36 -5.65
C LYS A 373 6.97 -1.49 -4.42
N TRP A 374 6.62 -0.84 -3.30
CA TRP A 374 7.44 -0.80 -2.08
C TRP A 374 6.82 -1.66 -0.98
N GLN A 375 7.03 -2.98 -1.05
CA GLN A 375 6.47 -3.95 -0.12
C GLN A 375 6.78 -3.68 1.36
N LEU A 376 7.85 -2.93 1.68
CA LEU A 376 8.14 -2.48 3.05
C LEU A 376 7.03 -1.61 3.64
N LEU A 377 6.28 -0.87 2.81
CA LEU A 377 5.16 -0.03 3.24
C LEU A 377 3.82 -0.78 3.29
N SER A 378 3.80 -2.03 2.82
CA SER A 378 2.62 -2.90 2.78
C SER A 378 2.56 -3.88 3.96
N ARG A 379 3.68 -4.08 4.64
CA ARG A 379 3.75 -4.89 5.87
C ARG A 379 3.53 -4.01 7.09
N PRO A 380 2.96 -4.56 8.18
CA PRO A 380 3.01 -3.91 9.47
C PRO A 380 4.44 -3.52 9.86
N TRP A 381 4.60 -2.33 10.42
CA TRP A 381 5.86 -1.90 11.03
C TRP A 381 5.83 -2.17 12.53
N LYS A 382 6.97 -2.57 13.10
CA LYS A 382 7.06 -2.74 14.55
C LYS A 382 6.88 -1.42 15.29
N GLU A 383 6.19 -1.47 16.43
CA GLU A 383 6.05 -0.38 17.40
C GLU A 383 7.41 0.30 17.73
N GLU A 384 8.46 -0.49 17.94
CA GLU A 384 9.83 -0.02 18.25
C GLU A 384 10.46 0.88 17.17
N CYS A 385 9.86 0.96 15.97
CA CYS A 385 10.33 1.75 14.83
C CYS A 385 9.32 2.82 14.38
N ILE A 386 8.24 3.05 15.14
CA ILE A 386 7.09 3.84 14.67
C ILE A 386 7.45 5.30 14.33
N GLU A 387 8.35 5.93 15.09
CA GLU A 387 8.81 7.31 14.86
C GLU A 387 9.52 7.48 13.50
N PHE A 388 10.13 6.40 12.99
CA PHE A 388 10.82 6.38 11.71
C PHE A 388 9.92 6.03 10.52
N PHE A 389 8.72 5.51 10.76
CA PHE A 389 7.82 5.06 9.71
C PHE A 389 7.36 6.20 8.78
N PRO A 390 7.00 7.41 9.28
CA PRO A 390 6.71 8.55 8.41
C PRO A 390 7.82 8.85 7.39
N PHE A 391 9.09 8.81 7.78
CA PHE A 391 10.22 9.06 6.88
C PHE A 391 10.32 8.03 5.74
N ALA A 392 9.98 6.77 6.00
CA ALA A 392 9.95 5.72 4.98
C ALA A 392 8.73 5.85 4.05
N ILE A 393 7.59 6.32 4.57
CA ILE A 393 6.41 6.61 3.75
C ILE A 393 6.67 7.78 2.81
N PHE A 394 7.19 8.91 3.33
CA PHE A 394 7.58 10.06 2.51
C PHE A 394 8.56 9.66 1.40
N ALA A 395 9.63 8.94 1.73
CA ALA A 395 10.60 8.47 0.75
C ALA A 395 9.98 7.55 -0.31
N GLY A 396 9.02 6.70 0.06
CA GLY A 396 8.28 5.86 -0.88
C GLY A 396 7.40 6.66 -1.84
N CYS A 397 6.68 7.67 -1.35
CA CYS A 397 5.87 8.56 -2.18
C CYS A 397 6.72 9.42 -3.11
N LEU A 398 7.87 9.91 -2.63
CA LEU A 398 8.86 10.62 -3.43
C LEU A 398 9.44 9.75 -4.55
N LEU A 399 9.79 8.49 -4.24
CA LEU A 399 10.20 7.52 -5.24
C LEU A 399 9.08 7.20 -6.24
N HIS A 400 7.82 7.15 -5.80
CA HIS A 400 6.67 6.97 -6.70
C HIS A 400 6.55 8.13 -7.70
N ASN A 401 6.60 9.38 -7.24
CA ASN A 401 6.60 10.56 -8.11
C ASN A 401 7.83 10.62 -9.03
N PHE A 402 9.01 10.28 -8.52
CA PHE A 402 10.23 10.18 -9.32
C PHE A 402 10.09 9.18 -10.46
N LEU A 403 9.47 8.03 -10.22
CA LEU A 403 9.27 7.00 -11.26
C LEU A 403 8.20 7.41 -12.29
N ILE A 404 7.13 8.11 -11.89
CA ILE A 404 6.22 8.77 -12.85
C ILE A 404 6.99 9.74 -13.74
N LYS A 405 7.83 10.60 -13.14
CA LYS A 405 8.68 11.57 -13.87
C LYS A 405 9.69 10.90 -14.82
N CYS A 406 10.11 9.66 -14.54
CA CYS A 406 10.96 8.87 -15.42
C CYS A 406 10.20 8.10 -16.52
N GLY A 407 8.86 8.18 -16.57
CA GLY A 407 8.04 7.44 -17.53
C GLY A 407 7.99 5.93 -17.25
N GLU A 408 8.24 5.50 -16.01
CA GLU A 408 8.24 4.07 -15.65
C GLU A 408 6.82 3.50 -15.67
N SER A 409 6.66 2.31 -16.25
CA SER A 409 5.37 1.64 -16.29
C SER A 409 4.96 1.12 -14.90
N PHE A 410 3.66 1.24 -14.61
CA PHE A 410 3.03 0.63 -13.45
C PHE A 410 2.11 -0.47 -13.95
N SER A 411 2.19 -1.66 -13.34
CA SER A 411 1.24 -2.74 -13.59
C SER A 411 -0.13 -2.35 -13.03
N ASP A 412 -1.16 -2.29 -13.87
CA ASP A 412 -2.55 -2.03 -13.46
C ASP A 412 -3.25 -3.26 -12.84
N GLU A 413 -2.48 -4.29 -12.48
CA GLU A 413 -2.84 -5.37 -11.56
C GLU A 413 -3.46 -4.78 -10.30
N ASN A 414 -4.79 -4.80 -10.21
CA ASN A 414 -5.57 -4.19 -9.14
C ASN A 414 -5.34 -4.96 -7.82
N PRO A 415 -4.44 -4.51 -6.92
CA PRO A 415 -4.08 -5.24 -5.72
C PRO A 415 -5.16 -4.91 -4.69
N GLY A 416 -6.21 -5.73 -4.69
CA GLY A 416 -7.43 -5.66 -3.86
C GLY A 416 -7.48 -4.46 -2.93
N SER A 417 -7.86 -3.29 -3.47
CA SER A 417 -7.90 -2.03 -2.72
C SER A 417 -9.05 -2.04 -1.73
N SER A 418 -8.86 -2.74 -0.62
CA SER A 418 -9.58 -2.47 0.62
C SER A 418 -9.13 -1.07 1.08
N LEU A 419 -9.82 -0.05 0.56
CA LEU A 419 -9.77 1.25 1.18
C LEU A 419 -10.19 1.12 2.64
N MET A 420 -9.59 1.95 3.49
CA MET A 420 -10.14 2.19 4.80
C MET A 420 -11.47 2.93 4.62
N GLU A 421 -12.59 2.28 4.93
CA GLU A 421 -13.82 3.00 5.22
C GLU A 421 -13.56 3.84 6.46
N LEU A 422 -13.35 5.14 6.24
CA LEU A 422 -13.31 6.14 7.29
C LEU A 422 -14.74 6.54 7.65
N PRO A 423 -15.02 6.87 8.92
CA PRO A 423 -16.34 7.35 9.30
C PRO A 423 -16.65 8.65 8.56
N VAL A 424 -17.86 8.73 8.00
CA VAL A 424 -18.39 9.94 7.35
C VAL A 424 -18.41 11.09 8.34
N TYR A 425 -18.16 12.30 7.87
CA TYR A 425 -18.24 13.50 8.70
C TYR A 425 -19.69 13.90 8.98
N GLU A 426 -20.09 13.92 10.25
CA GLU A 426 -21.45 14.26 10.70
C GLU A 426 -21.61 15.69 11.23
N GLY A 427 -20.61 16.56 11.04
CA GLY A 427 -20.68 17.97 11.46
C GLY A 427 -21.37 18.88 10.43
N GLU A 428 -21.51 20.15 10.78
CA GLU A 428 -22.12 21.15 9.90
C GLU A 428 -21.31 21.35 8.60
N GLU A 429 -22.02 21.41 7.47
CA GLU A 429 -21.47 21.68 6.14
C GLU A 429 -21.47 23.19 5.85
N SER A 430 -20.39 23.72 5.28
CA SER A 430 -20.31 25.13 4.86
C SER A 430 -21.30 25.46 3.74
N GLU A 431 -22.11 26.51 3.89
CA GLU A 431 -23.04 26.98 2.85
C GLU A 431 -22.33 27.31 1.52
N ASN A 432 -21.20 28.03 1.55
CA ASN A 432 -20.41 28.28 0.33
C ASN A 432 -19.89 26.97 -0.29
N GLY A 433 -19.52 25.99 0.54
CA GLY A 433 -19.14 24.66 0.07
C GLY A 433 -20.31 23.90 -0.59
N LYS A 434 -21.54 24.04 -0.07
CA LYS A 434 -22.75 23.51 -0.71
C LYS A 434 -23.01 24.19 -2.05
N MET A 435 -22.92 25.51 -2.13
CA MET A 435 -23.10 26.27 -3.37
C MET A 435 -22.14 25.78 -4.47
N ILE A 436 -20.86 25.60 -4.16
CA ILE A 436 -19.86 25.08 -5.11
C ILE A 436 -20.20 23.63 -5.52
N ARG A 437 -20.55 22.76 -4.57
CA ARG A 437 -20.95 21.37 -4.83
C ARG A 437 -22.18 21.29 -5.74
N ASP A 438 -23.20 22.10 -5.46
CA ASP A 438 -24.47 22.14 -6.20
C ASP A 438 -24.30 22.75 -7.61
N ALA A 439 -23.42 23.74 -7.76
CA ALA A 439 -23.04 24.30 -9.06
C ALA A 439 -22.29 23.27 -9.92
N LEU A 440 -21.34 22.52 -9.33
CA LEU A 440 -20.66 21.40 -9.99
C LEU A 440 -21.62 20.28 -10.37
N ALA A 441 -22.53 19.88 -9.47
CA ALA A 441 -23.56 18.87 -9.75
C ALA A 441 -24.51 19.32 -10.88
N GLY A 442 -24.89 20.61 -10.91
CA GLY A 442 -25.66 21.23 -11.98
C GLY A 442 -24.91 21.23 -13.32
N HIS A 443 -23.61 21.55 -13.33
CA HIS A 443 -22.77 21.49 -14.51
C HIS A 443 -22.67 20.07 -15.07
N LEU A 444 -22.32 19.09 -14.23
CA LEU A 444 -22.18 17.69 -14.64
C LEU A 444 -23.46 17.12 -15.24
N ALA A 445 -24.61 17.41 -14.63
CA ALA A 445 -25.91 16.97 -15.16
C ALA A 445 -26.18 17.54 -16.55
N ARG A 446 -25.89 18.83 -16.80
CA ARG A 446 -26.05 19.46 -18.12
C ARG A 446 -25.07 18.92 -19.17
N VAL A 447 -23.83 18.62 -18.77
CA VAL A 447 -22.85 17.96 -19.65
C VAL A 447 -23.39 16.59 -20.09
N LEU A 448 -23.93 15.81 -19.15
CA LEU A 448 -24.54 14.51 -19.43
C LEU A 448 -25.80 14.62 -20.31
N GLU A 449 -26.70 15.56 -20.04
CA GLU A 449 -27.92 15.78 -20.84
C GLU A 449 -27.60 16.19 -22.28
N THR A 450 -26.61 17.08 -22.47
CA THR A 450 -26.10 17.46 -23.79
C THR A 450 -25.54 16.24 -24.52
N LEU A 451 -24.65 15.48 -23.87
CA LEU A 451 -24.03 14.27 -24.42
C LEU A 451 -25.07 13.22 -24.84
N ILE A 452 -26.09 12.97 -24.00
CA ILE A 452 -27.21 12.06 -24.31
C ILE A 452 -28.01 12.58 -25.52
N THR A 453 -28.20 13.89 -25.63
CA THR A 453 -28.92 14.51 -26.74
C THR A 453 -28.15 14.38 -28.05
N ASP A 454 -26.85 14.67 -28.04
CA ASP A 454 -25.97 14.52 -29.21
C ASP A 454 -25.89 13.05 -29.66
N CYS A 455 -25.74 12.11 -28.72
CA CYS A 455 -25.79 10.68 -29.01
C CYS A 455 -27.14 10.26 -29.64
N ARG A 456 -28.26 10.80 -29.16
CA ARG A 456 -29.60 10.54 -29.75
C ARG A 456 -29.79 11.18 -31.13
N GLN A 457 -29.08 12.26 -31.45
CA GLN A 457 -29.06 12.81 -32.81
C GLN A 457 -28.20 11.92 -33.73
N LEU A 458 -27.00 11.54 -33.29
CA LEU A 458 -26.10 10.64 -34.02
C LEU A 458 -26.76 9.28 -34.36
N SER A 459 -27.46 8.65 -33.40
CA SER A 459 -28.14 7.36 -33.63
C SER A 459 -29.40 7.45 -34.50
N ARG A 460 -29.92 8.66 -34.75
CA ARG A 460 -30.96 8.90 -35.78
C ARG A 460 -30.36 9.07 -37.18
N THR A 461 -29.15 9.61 -37.26
CA THR A 461 -28.43 9.86 -38.53
C THR A 461 -27.71 8.60 -39.04
N PHE A 462 -27.21 7.76 -38.13
CA PHE A 462 -26.49 6.52 -38.44
C PHE A 462 -27.06 5.35 -37.63
N PRO A 463 -27.18 4.13 -38.19
CA PRO A 463 -27.69 2.95 -37.48
C PRO A 463 -26.61 2.41 -36.52
N VAL A 464 -26.46 3.06 -35.36
CA VAL A 464 -25.39 2.82 -34.39
C VAL A 464 -25.98 2.57 -33.00
N LEU A 465 -25.51 1.52 -32.34
CA LEU A 465 -25.91 1.21 -30.97
C LEU A 465 -24.99 1.95 -29.99
N ILE A 466 -25.39 3.15 -29.57
CA ILE A 466 -24.60 3.93 -28.61
C ILE A 466 -24.93 3.47 -27.18
N LEU A 467 -23.95 2.86 -26.51
CA LEU A 467 -24.07 2.46 -25.10
C LEU A 467 -23.30 3.44 -24.22
N ILE A 468 -24.04 4.26 -23.47
CA ILE A 468 -23.46 5.15 -22.47
C ILE A 468 -23.21 4.32 -21.20
N GLU A 469 -22.07 3.62 -21.15
CA GLU A 469 -21.68 2.82 -19.97
C GLU A 469 -21.43 3.71 -18.75
N LYS A 470 -20.96 4.95 -18.95
CA LYS A 470 -20.69 5.93 -17.89
C LYS A 470 -20.95 7.36 -18.36
N PRO A 471 -21.31 8.28 -17.46
CA PRO A 471 -21.64 9.65 -17.80
C PRO A 471 -20.49 10.49 -18.38
N THR A 472 -19.23 10.09 -18.16
CA THR A 472 -18.04 10.73 -18.76
C THR A 472 -17.27 9.84 -19.75
N GLN A 473 -17.85 8.70 -20.17
CA GLN A 473 -17.27 7.80 -21.19
C GLN A 473 -18.39 7.29 -22.10
N VAL A 474 -18.46 7.80 -23.32
CA VAL A 474 -19.32 7.22 -24.36
C VAL A 474 -18.60 6.01 -24.96
N VAL A 475 -19.26 4.86 -24.95
CA VAL A 475 -18.80 3.67 -25.68
C VAL A 475 -19.72 3.47 -26.88
N ILE A 476 -19.25 3.93 -28.04
CA ILE A 476 -19.99 3.78 -29.29
C ILE A 476 -19.73 2.37 -29.81
N HIS A 477 -20.79 1.54 -29.87
CA HIS A 477 -20.76 0.26 -30.57
C HIS A 477 -21.30 0.46 -31.98
N TRP A 478 -20.38 0.54 -32.95
CA TRP A 478 -20.74 0.57 -34.36
C TRP A 478 -20.82 -0.86 -34.89
N GLN A 479 -21.99 -1.24 -35.41
CA GLN A 479 -22.25 -2.56 -35.99
C GLN A 479 -22.39 -2.41 -37.50
N ALA A 480 -21.36 -2.82 -38.24
CA ALA A 480 -21.39 -2.82 -39.69
C ALA A 480 -22.48 -3.76 -40.22
N LYS A 481 -22.98 -3.51 -41.44
CA LYS A 481 -23.76 -4.50 -42.21
C LYS A 481 -23.04 -5.85 -42.40
N ASN A 482 -21.73 -5.90 -42.14
CA ASN A 482 -20.87 -7.08 -42.32
C ASN A 482 -20.51 -7.79 -40.98
N ASN A 483 -21.27 -7.57 -39.90
CA ASN A 483 -21.07 -8.19 -38.57
C ASN A 483 -19.73 -7.86 -37.86
N SER A 484 -18.99 -6.84 -38.30
CA SER A 484 -17.86 -6.30 -37.55
C SER A 484 -18.33 -5.26 -36.52
N THR A 485 -17.93 -5.45 -35.26
CA THR A 485 -18.21 -4.52 -34.16
C THR A 485 -16.98 -3.67 -33.88
N LEU A 486 -17.06 -2.36 -34.09
CA LEU A 486 -16.04 -1.40 -33.67
C LEU A 486 -16.42 -0.79 -32.31
N ARG A 487 -15.48 -0.80 -31.36
CA ARG A 487 -15.62 -0.18 -30.04
C ARG A 487 -14.80 1.10 -30.01
N LEU A 488 -15.47 2.25 -30.04
CA LEU A 488 -14.84 3.56 -29.83
C LEU A 488 -15.11 4.02 -28.40
N THR A 489 -14.04 4.23 -27.64
CA THR A 489 -14.07 4.76 -26.28
C THR A 489 -13.51 6.18 -26.31
N ALA A 490 -14.37 7.19 -26.13
CA ALA A 490 -13.95 8.59 -26.09
C ALA A 490 -14.04 9.14 -24.65
N ALA A 491 -12.98 9.83 -24.21
CA ALA A 491 -13.05 10.74 -23.07
C ALA A 491 -13.59 12.09 -23.59
N ILE A 492 -14.57 12.67 -22.89
CA ILE A 492 -15.25 13.89 -23.33
C ILE A 492 -14.32 15.09 -23.14
N PRO A 493 -13.96 15.85 -24.19
CA PRO A 493 -13.24 17.12 -24.02
C PRO A 493 -14.14 18.15 -23.33
N SER A 494 -13.55 19.01 -22.49
CA SER A 494 -14.27 20.07 -21.77
C SER A 494 -14.69 21.27 -22.63
N ALA A 495 -14.59 21.14 -23.96
CA ALA A 495 -14.99 22.14 -24.94
C ALA A 495 -15.91 21.48 -25.97
N SER A 496 -16.92 22.23 -26.40
CA SER A 496 -17.91 21.83 -27.39
C SER A 496 -17.29 21.24 -28.67
N SER A 497 -18.00 20.27 -29.26
CA SER A 497 -17.71 19.53 -30.50
C SER A 497 -16.91 18.23 -30.32
N ILE A 498 -17.63 17.10 -30.40
CA ILE A 498 -17.03 15.83 -30.82
C ILE A 498 -16.94 15.88 -32.36
N GLU A 499 -15.82 16.33 -32.90
CA GLU A 499 -15.53 16.16 -34.33
C GLU A 499 -15.24 14.68 -34.62
N LEU A 500 -16.28 13.94 -35.00
CA LEU A 500 -16.10 12.68 -35.72
C LEU A 500 -15.70 13.01 -37.16
N ALA A 501 -14.40 12.98 -37.43
CA ALA A 501 -13.91 12.96 -38.81
C ALA A 501 -14.55 11.78 -39.56
N PRO A 502 -15.09 11.97 -40.78
CA PRO A 502 -15.56 10.85 -41.57
C PRO A 502 -14.37 9.96 -41.92
N PHE A 503 -14.46 8.68 -41.56
CA PHE A 503 -13.63 7.64 -42.15
C PHE A 503 -14.29 7.23 -43.49
N ASP A 504 -13.52 7.34 -44.57
CA ASP A 504 -13.84 6.76 -45.89
C ASP A 504 -13.86 5.22 -45.86
#